data_AF-A0AAW1VRE8-F1
#
_entry.id   AF-A0AAW1VRE8-F1
#
_cell.length_a   1.000
_cell.length_b   1.000
_cell.length_c   1.000
_cell.angle_alpha   90.00
_cell.angle_beta   90.00
_cell.angle_gamma   90.00
#
_symmetry.space_group_name_H-M   'P 1'
#
loop_
_entity.id
_entity.type
_entity.pdbx_description
1 polymer ?
#
loop_
_entity_poly.entity_id
_entity_poly.type
_entity_poly.pdbx_seq_one_letter_code
_entity_poly.pdbx_strand_id
1 'polypeptide(L)'
;MAKFRDRMEDFKDAVRHAAISSGYNESKLAAIMAKFIIHTPRQRSPFTRAALKTLESIGALEQFMLKHRKDYVDLHRTTERERDSIEQEVSAFIKVCQEQIDVLKNSINDDEAKSKGWLGIGADHSNADTIAHKHGVVLILSERLHSVTSQFDQLRSIRFQDTISRATPRRKLNRITKSKSEDTSNSNNLVVREPEAFQPEPLTVQQQLLDDETRALQVELTGLLDAVQETETKMVEMSALNHLMSTHVLHQAQQIEQLYDQAVEATHNVNLGNKELSKAIQRNTSSRTFLVLFLFVLTFSILFLDWYS
;
A
#
# COMPACT_ATOMS: atom_id res chain seq x y z
N MET A 1 -8.34 -14.12 -40.92
CA MET A 1 -8.88 -13.66 -39.62
C MET A 1 -10.30 -14.20 -39.49
N ALA A 2 -10.53 -15.18 -38.61
CA ALA A 2 -11.87 -15.68 -38.34
C ALA A 2 -12.66 -14.60 -37.60
N LYS A 3 -13.76 -14.12 -38.19
CA LYS A 3 -14.70 -13.21 -37.52
C LYS A 3 -15.27 -13.97 -36.31
N PHE A 4 -15.07 -13.45 -35.10
CA PHE A 4 -15.78 -13.92 -33.92
C PHE A 4 -17.29 -13.76 -34.19
N ARG A 5 -17.99 -14.88 -34.43
CA ARG A 5 -19.45 -14.88 -34.50
C ARG A 5 -19.97 -14.69 -33.09
N ASP A 6 -20.73 -13.63 -32.85
CA ASP A 6 -21.44 -13.46 -31.59
C ASP A 6 -22.44 -14.61 -31.44
N ARG A 7 -22.16 -15.51 -30.48
CA ARG A 7 -23.00 -16.69 -30.17
C ARG A 7 -23.97 -16.43 -29.03
N MET A 8 -24.10 -15.18 -28.59
CA MET A 8 -25.02 -14.82 -27.52
C MET A 8 -26.48 -15.12 -27.90
N GLU A 9 -26.89 -14.86 -29.14
CA GLU A 9 -28.25 -15.16 -29.61
C GLU A 9 -28.50 -16.66 -29.71
N ASP A 10 -27.55 -17.43 -30.27
CA ASP A 10 -27.61 -18.90 -30.30
C ASP A 10 -27.80 -19.48 -28.88
N PHE A 11 -27.12 -18.90 -27.89
CA PHE A 11 -27.23 -19.31 -26.49
C PHE A 11 -28.59 -18.92 -25.88
N LYS A 12 -29.10 -17.70 -26.13
CA LYS A 12 -30.42 -17.28 -25.66
C LYS A 12 -31.54 -18.18 -26.20
N ASP A 13 -31.45 -18.55 -27.48
CA ASP A 13 -32.41 -19.45 -28.11
C ASP A 13 -32.34 -20.87 -27.53
N ALA A 14 -31.13 -21.39 -27.29
CA ALA A 14 -30.96 -22.67 -26.61
C ALA A 14 -31.56 -22.66 -25.19
N VAL A 15 -31.34 -21.58 -24.43
CA VAL A 15 -31.92 -21.42 -23.08
C VAL A 15 -33.45 -21.33 -23.14
N ARG A 16 -34.00 -20.62 -24.12
CA ARG A 16 -35.45 -20.52 -24.35
C ARG A 16 -36.05 -21.89 -24.62
N HIS A 17 -35.46 -22.67 -25.54
CA HIS A 17 -35.92 -24.02 -25.86
C HIS A 17 -35.83 -24.96 -24.65
N ALA A 18 -34.73 -24.92 -23.91
CA ALA A 18 -34.56 -25.74 -22.70
C ALA A 18 -35.59 -25.39 -21.62
N ALA A 19 -35.85 -24.11 -21.38
CA ALA A 19 -36.83 -23.65 -20.39
C ALA A 19 -38.26 -24.09 -20.76
N ILE A 20 -38.65 -23.99 -22.04
CA ILE A 20 -39.95 -24.46 -22.53
C ILE A 20 -40.06 -25.98 -22.36
N SER A 21 -39.02 -26.74 -22.72
CA SER A 21 -39.01 -28.20 -22.57
C SER A 21 -39.09 -28.66 -21.10
N SER A 22 -38.67 -27.81 -20.17
CA SER A 22 -38.72 -28.05 -18.72
C SER A 22 -40.02 -27.57 -18.07
N GLY A 23 -41.01 -27.11 -18.86
CA GLY A 23 -42.33 -26.71 -18.35
C GLY A 23 -42.36 -25.35 -17.65
N TYR A 24 -41.46 -24.42 -17.99
CA TYR A 24 -41.47 -23.08 -17.38
C TYR A 24 -42.63 -22.24 -17.92
N ASN A 25 -43.40 -21.63 -17.01
CA ASN A 25 -44.46 -20.67 -17.36
C ASN A 25 -43.88 -19.45 -18.09
N GLU A 26 -44.71 -18.79 -18.91
CA GLU A 26 -44.35 -17.60 -19.69
C GLU A 26 -43.74 -16.47 -18.84
N SER A 27 -44.24 -16.29 -17.61
CA SER A 27 -43.68 -15.32 -16.66
C SER A 27 -42.26 -15.66 -16.18
N LYS A 28 -41.96 -16.95 -15.95
CA LYS A 28 -40.61 -17.41 -15.57
C LYS A 28 -39.65 -17.32 -16.75
N LEU A 29 -40.12 -17.62 -17.96
CA LEU A 29 -39.35 -17.47 -19.19
C LEU A 29 -38.99 -16.00 -19.44
N ALA A 30 -39.96 -15.09 -19.33
CA ALA A 30 -39.74 -13.66 -19.44
C ALA A 30 -38.72 -13.15 -18.39
N ALA A 31 -38.80 -13.64 -17.13
CA ALA A 31 -37.85 -13.29 -16.09
C ALA A 31 -36.42 -13.80 -16.38
N ILE A 32 -36.26 -14.99 -16.95
CA ILE A 32 -34.95 -15.51 -17.37
C ILE A 32 -34.40 -14.68 -18.54
N MET A 33 -35.23 -14.38 -19.54
CA MET A 33 -34.83 -13.59 -20.70
C MET A 33 -34.46 -12.15 -20.31
N ALA A 34 -35.18 -11.55 -19.36
CA ALA A 34 -34.88 -10.22 -18.83
C ALA A 34 -33.50 -10.14 -18.14
N LYS A 35 -33.04 -11.22 -17.49
CA LYS A 35 -31.70 -11.27 -16.87
C LYS A 35 -30.55 -11.21 -17.88
N PHE A 36 -30.79 -11.56 -19.15
CA PHE A 36 -29.78 -11.39 -20.21
C PHE A 36 -29.71 -9.96 -20.75
N ILE A 37 -30.74 -9.14 -20.50
CA ILE A 37 -30.85 -7.76 -20.97
C ILE A 37 -30.36 -6.79 -19.89
N ILE A 38 -30.73 -7.05 -18.64
CA ILE A 38 -30.36 -6.21 -17.50
C ILE A 38 -29.46 -7.04 -16.59
N HIS A 39 -28.16 -6.74 -16.62
CA HIS A 39 -27.25 -7.27 -15.62
C HIS A 39 -27.67 -6.72 -14.26
N THR A 40 -28.12 -7.61 -13.37
CA THR A 40 -28.33 -7.25 -11.97
C THR A 40 -27.00 -6.72 -11.44
N PRO A 41 -26.96 -5.53 -10.80
CA PRO A 41 -25.72 -5.00 -10.25
C PRO A 41 -25.16 -6.03 -9.27
N ARG A 42 -23.95 -6.51 -9.55
CA ARG A 42 -23.28 -7.50 -8.70
C ARG A 42 -23.18 -6.89 -7.30
N GLN A 43 -23.86 -7.48 -6.32
CA GLN A 43 -23.80 -6.97 -4.96
C GLN A 43 -22.35 -7.04 -4.48
N ARG A 44 -21.78 -5.87 -4.18
CA ARG A 44 -20.40 -5.79 -3.68
C ARG A 44 -20.35 -6.46 -2.32
N SER A 45 -19.37 -7.35 -2.13
CA SER A 45 -19.11 -7.96 -0.83
C SER A 45 -18.81 -6.88 0.22
N PRO A 46 -19.05 -7.15 1.51
CA PRO A 46 -18.67 -6.22 2.58
C PRO A 46 -17.18 -5.86 2.53
N PHE A 47 -16.32 -6.84 2.22
CA PHE A 47 -14.90 -6.65 1.98
C PHE A 47 -14.63 -5.64 0.86
N THR A 48 -15.25 -5.83 -0.32
CA THR A 48 -15.07 -4.92 -1.46
C THR A 48 -15.54 -3.51 -1.14
N ARG A 49 -16.61 -3.36 -0.37
CA ARG A 49 -17.10 -2.03 0.06
C ARG A 49 -16.12 -1.35 1.00
N ALA A 50 -15.57 -2.08 1.97
CA ALA A 50 -14.56 -1.57 2.88
C ALA A 50 -13.26 -1.19 2.14
N ALA A 51 -12.78 -2.05 1.23
CA ALA A 51 -11.60 -1.78 0.41
C ALA A 51 -11.73 -0.51 -0.45
N LEU A 52 -12.91 -0.30 -1.06
CA LEU A 52 -13.17 0.92 -1.83
C LEU A 52 -13.20 2.17 -0.94
N LYS A 53 -13.77 2.08 0.27
CA LYS A 53 -13.75 3.19 1.24
C LYS A 53 -12.31 3.53 1.66
N THR A 54 -11.46 2.53 1.82
CA THR A 54 -10.03 2.74 2.11
C THR A 54 -9.32 3.41 0.94
N LEU A 55 -9.61 2.99 -0.29
CA LEU A 55 -9.07 3.65 -1.48
C LEU A 55 -9.50 5.11 -1.58
N GLU A 56 -10.76 5.43 -1.30
CA GLU A 56 -11.27 6.81 -1.24
C GLU A 56 -10.55 7.63 -0.15
N SER A 57 -10.28 7.02 1.01
CA SER A 57 -9.55 7.67 2.11
C SER A 57 -8.09 7.98 1.73
N ILE A 58 -7.40 7.04 1.06
CA ILE A 58 -6.04 7.26 0.53
C ILE A 58 -6.05 8.35 -0.55
N GLY A 59 -7.05 8.35 -1.44
CA GLY A 59 -7.20 9.40 -2.46
C GLY A 59 -7.45 10.79 -1.86
N ALA A 60 -8.20 10.87 -0.76
CA ALA A 60 -8.39 12.13 -0.04
C ALA A 60 -7.07 12.64 0.58
N LEU A 61 -6.26 11.74 1.14
CA LEU A 61 -4.92 12.06 1.64
C LEU A 61 -4.00 12.59 0.52
N GLU A 62 -3.99 11.94 -0.66
CA GLU A 62 -3.23 12.41 -1.82
C GLU A 62 -3.64 13.82 -2.23
N GLN A 63 -4.95 14.09 -2.32
CA GLN A 63 -5.47 15.40 -2.67
C GLN A 63 -5.11 16.47 -1.63
N PHE A 64 -5.18 16.12 -0.35
CA PHE A 64 -4.77 16.99 0.75
C PHE A 64 -3.28 17.35 0.63
N MET A 65 -2.40 16.36 0.45
CA MET A 65 -0.97 16.59 0.28
C MET A 65 -0.66 17.44 -0.94
N LEU A 66 -1.32 17.20 -2.08
CA LEU A 66 -1.12 18.00 -3.29
C LEU A 66 -1.52 19.46 -3.10
N LYS A 67 -2.63 19.71 -2.40
CA LYS A 67 -3.11 21.07 -2.09
C LYS A 67 -2.13 21.81 -1.18
N HIS A 68 -1.61 21.14 -0.16
CA HIS A 68 -0.75 21.74 0.86
C HIS A 68 0.75 21.65 0.56
N ARG A 69 1.17 21.02 -0.55
CA ARG A 69 2.59 20.86 -0.91
C ARG A 69 3.37 22.18 -0.96
N LYS A 70 2.82 23.20 -1.62
CA LYS A 70 3.49 24.53 -1.75
C LYS A 70 3.52 25.24 -0.41
N ASP A 71 2.40 25.20 0.31
CA ASP A 71 2.25 25.78 1.63
C ASP A 71 3.22 25.14 2.65
N TYR A 72 3.53 23.85 2.48
CA TYR A 72 4.43 23.11 3.35
C TYR A 72 5.92 23.40 3.07
N VAL A 73 6.32 23.43 1.79
CA VAL A 73 7.73 23.63 1.38
C VAL A 73 8.15 25.11 1.45
N ASP A 74 7.28 26.05 1.07
CA ASP A 74 7.65 27.46 0.99
C ASP A 74 7.70 28.11 2.38
N LEU A 75 8.91 28.50 2.81
CA LEU A 75 9.14 29.12 4.13
C LEU A 75 8.33 30.42 4.34
N HIS A 76 8.15 31.21 3.29
CA HIS A 76 7.56 32.54 3.34
C HIS A 76 6.03 32.57 3.21
N ARG A 77 5.42 31.41 2.99
CA ARG A 77 3.99 31.30 2.67
C ARG A 77 3.15 30.88 3.87
N THR A 78 3.74 30.17 4.83
CA THR A 78 3.08 29.64 6.03
C THR A 78 3.94 29.78 7.28
N THR A 79 3.29 29.74 8.44
CA THR A 79 3.95 29.69 9.74
C THR A 79 4.36 28.25 10.10
N GLU A 80 5.34 28.10 10.99
CA GLU A 80 5.77 26.79 11.48
C GLU A 80 4.63 26.00 12.15
N ARG A 81 3.73 26.69 12.87
CA ARG A 81 2.54 26.08 13.48
C ARG A 81 1.57 25.49 12.45
N GLU A 82 1.38 26.16 11.31
CA GLU A 82 0.53 25.65 10.23
C GLU A 82 1.14 24.42 9.57
N ARG A 83 2.48 24.37 9.43
CA ARG A 83 3.18 23.18 8.91
C ARG A 83 3.05 22.00 9.85
N ASP A 84 3.20 22.22 11.15
CA ASP A 84 3.05 21.17 12.15
C ASP A 84 1.59 20.65 12.22
N SER A 85 0.60 21.53 11.98
CA SER A 85 -0.81 21.12 11.81
C SER A 85 -1.00 20.22 10.59
N ILE A 86 -0.38 20.55 9.45
CA ILE A 86 -0.41 19.72 8.22
C ILE A 86 0.21 18.35 8.50
N GLU A 87 1.36 18.29 9.20
CA GLU A 87 2.00 17.02 9.60
C GLU A 87 1.10 16.17 10.51
N GLN A 88 0.46 16.80 11.50
CA GLN A 88 -0.45 16.12 12.41
C GLN A 88 -1.66 15.54 11.67
N GLU A 89 -2.26 16.30 10.75
CA GLU A 89 -3.37 15.84 9.91
C GLU A 89 -2.95 14.67 9.01
N VAL A 90 -1.81 14.78 8.31
CA VAL A 90 -1.28 13.69 7.47
C VAL A 90 -1.00 12.43 8.29
N SER A 91 -0.39 12.57 9.47
CA SER A 91 -0.15 11.43 10.37
C SER A 91 -1.45 10.76 10.82
N ALA A 92 -2.47 11.56 11.16
CA ALA A 92 -3.79 11.04 11.52
C ALA A 92 -4.46 10.28 10.37
N PHE A 93 -4.43 10.83 9.14
CA PHE A 93 -4.96 10.15 7.96
C PHE A 93 -4.26 8.82 7.68
N ILE A 94 -2.93 8.78 7.79
CA ILE A 94 -2.15 7.55 7.56
C ILE A 94 -2.52 6.49 8.59
N LYS A 95 -2.63 6.85 9.88
CA LYS A 95 -3.07 5.92 10.94
C LYS A 95 -4.46 5.36 10.67
N VAL A 96 -5.42 6.21 10.30
CA VAL A 96 -6.78 5.76 9.95
C VAL A 96 -6.77 4.82 8.76
N CYS A 97 -5.97 5.10 7.72
CA CYS A 97 -5.86 4.21 6.56
C CYS A 97 -5.21 2.87 6.93
N GLN A 98 -4.19 2.87 7.80
CA GLN A 98 -3.57 1.65 8.33
C GLN A 98 -4.58 0.78 9.10
N GLU A 99 -5.35 1.38 10.01
CA GLU A 99 -6.38 0.65 10.76
C GLU A 99 -7.42 0.01 9.83
N GLN A 100 -7.84 0.72 8.78
CA GLN A 100 -8.77 0.17 7.80
C GLN A 100 -8.16 -1.02 7.02
N ILE A 101 -6.87 -0.93 6.65
CA ILE A 101 -6.14 -2.02 5.99
C ILE A 101 -6.00 -3.22 6.93
N ASP A 102 -5.74 -3.00 8.21
CA ASP A 102 -5.64 -4.07 9.20
C ASP A 102 -6.99 -4.77 9.44
N VAL A 103 -8.09 -4.03 9.44
CA VAL A 103 -9.44 -4.63 9.48
C VAL A 103 -9.68 -5.52 8.25
N LEU A 104 -9.27 -5.07 7.06
CA LEU A 104 -9.37 -5.90 5.85
C LEU A 104 -8.52 -7.16 5.98
N LYS A 105 -7.27 -7.04 6.45
CA LYS A 105 -6.36 -8.17 6.69
C LYS A 105 -6.96 -9.19 7.66
N ASN A 106 -7.49 -8.73 8.79
CA ASN A 106 -8.12 -9.60 9.78
C ASN A 106 -9.34 -10.33 9.23
N SER A 107 -10.15 -9.66 8.39
CA SER A 107 -11.29 -10.31 7.73
C SER A 107 -10.88 -11.45 6.79
N ILE A 108 -9.68 -11.41 6.21
CA ILE A 108 -9.14 -12.49 5.38
C ILE A 108 -8.71 -13.66 6.24
N ASN A 109 -8.00 -13.40 7.35
CA ASN A 109 -7.57 -14.43 8.30
C ASN A 109 -8.77 -15.18 8.90
N ASP A 110 -9.85 -14.46 9.22
CA ASP A 110 -11.09 -15.06 9.72
C ASP A 110 -11.76 -15.96 8.68
N ASP A 111 -11.75 -15.55 7.40
CA ASP A 111 -12.29 -16.35 6.29
C ASP A 111 -11.43 -17.60 6.03
N GLU A 112 -10.10 -17.47 6.12
CA GLU A 112 -9.18 -18.61 6.06
C GLU A 112 -9.41 -19.60 7.20
N ALA A 113 -9.58 -19.10 8.44
CA ALA A 113 -9.85 -19.94 9.61
C ALA A 113 -11.18 -20.71 9.48
N LYS A 114 -12.23 -20.06 8.96
CA LYS A 114 -13.53 -20.70 8.72
C LYS A 114 -13.49 -21.74 7.59
N SER A 115 -12.65 -21.52 6.57
CA SER A 115 -12.51 -22.46 5.45
C SER A 115 -11.84 -23.79 5.85
N LYS A 116 -10.99 -23.76 6.90
CA LYS A 116 -10.37 -24.94 7.48
C LYS A 116 -11.36 -25.63 8.44
N GLY A 117 -12.21 -26.48 7.90
CA GLY A 117 -13.23 -27.22 8.67
C GLY A 117 -12.66 -28.08 9.81
N TRP A 118 -13.51 -28.40 10.80
CA TRP A 118 -13.22 -29.15 12.05
C TRP A 118 -12.39 -30.44 11.89
N LEU A 119 -12.38 -31.06 10.72
CA LEU A 119 -11.69 -32.33 10.44
C LEU A 119 -10.48 -32.22 9.49
N GLY A 120 -10.04 -31.01 9.12
CA GLY A 120 -8.92 -30.83 8.19
C GLY A 120 -9.21 -31.26 6.74
N ILE A 121 -10.42 -31.77 6.47
CA ILE A 121 -10.94 -31.99 5.12
C ILE A 121 -11.47 -30.63 4.66
N GLY A 122 -10.64 -29.90 3.92
CA GLY A 122 -10.94 -28.54 3.46
C GLY A 122 -12.26 -28.49 2.70
N ALA A 123 -13.19 -27.71 3.23
CA ALA A 123 -14.36 -27.30 2.47
C ALA A 123 -13.87 -26.30 1.41
N ASP A 124 -14.04 -26.67 0.14
CA ASP A 124 -14.02 -25.76 -1.00
C ASP A 124 -12.68 -25.05 -1.31
N HIS A 125 -11.86 -25.71 -2.13
CA HIS A 125 -10.76 -25.08 -2.88
C HIS A 125 -11.20 -23.90 -3.77
N SER A 126 -12.50 -23.73 -4.03
CA SER A 126 -13.07 -22.57 -4.73
C SER A 126 -12.86 -21.24 -3.97
N ASN A 127 -12.47 -21.30 -2.69
CA ASN A 127 -12.14 -20.13 -1.89
C ASN A 127 -10.69 -19.64 -2.10
N ALA A 128 -9.78 -20.46 -2.63
CA ALA A 128 -8.37 -20.08 -2.81
C ALA A 128 -8.23 -18.86 -3.73
N ASP A 129 -8.92 -18.86 -4.87
CA ASP A 129 -8.95 -17.72 -5.80
C ASP A 129 -9.51 -16.46 -5.15
N THR A 130 -10.53 -16.61 -4.30
CA THR A 130 -11.16 -15.49 -3.60
C THR A 130 -10.24 -14.93 -2.51
N ILE A 131 -9.54 -15.79 -1.78
CA ILE A 131 -8.56 -15.42 -0.76
C ILE A 131 -7.37 -14.73 -1.41
N ALA A 132 -6.82 -15.29 -2.49
CA ALA A 132 -5.74 -14.67 -3.27
C ALA A 132 -6.14 -13.30 -3.81
N HIS A 133 -7.36 -13.16 -4.36
CA HIS A 133 -7.89 -11.86 -4.78
C HIS A 133 -7.97 -10.87 -3.61
N LYS A 134 -8.46 -11.27 -2.44
CA LYS A 134 -8.55 -10.38 -1.27
C LYS A 134 -7.17 -9.93 -0.80
N HIS A 135 -6.20 -10.84 -0.68
CA HIS A 135 -4.82 -10.48 -0.34
C HIS A 135 -4.22 -9.51 -1.38
N GLY A 136 -4.42 -9.77 -2.67
CA GLY A 136 -3.99 -8.84 -3.73
C GLY A 136 -4.58 -7.43 -3.60
N VAL A 137 -5.84 -7.30 -3.20
CA VAL A 137 -6.47 -6.00 -2.93
C VAL A 137 -5.80 -5.29 -1.75
N VAL A 138 -5.50 -5.99 -0.64
CA VAL A 138 -4.84 -5.40 0.54
C VAL A 138 -3.42 -4.95 0.17
N LEU A 139 -2.68 -5.72 -0.64
CA LEU A 139 -1.36 -5.33 -1.12
C LEU A 139 -1.41 -4.03 -1.92
N ILE A 140 -2.32 -3.94 -2.90
CA ILE A 140 -2.47 -2.72 -3.71
C ILE A 140 -2.78 -1.51 -2.83
N LEU A 141 -3.69 -1.65 -1.85
CA LEU A 141 -4.01 -0.57 -0.92
C LEU A 141 -2.80 -0.17 -0.06
N SER A 142 -2.04 -1.15 0.42
CA SER A 142 -0.85 -0.94 1.25
C SER A 142 0.27 -0.26 0.47
N GLU A 143 0.51 -0.67 -0.78
CA GLU A 143 1.49 -0.06 -1.69
C GLU A 143 1.10 1.38 -2.02
N ARG A 144 -0.19 1.64 -2.28
CA ARG A 144 -0.69 3.00 -2.53
C ARG A 144 -0.47 3.89 -1.33
N LEU A 145 -0.87 3.44 -0.13
CA LEU A 145 -0.67 4.21 1.09
C LEU A 145 0.83 4.46 1.35
N HIS A 146 1.68 3.44 1.18
CA HIS A 146 3.12 3.57 1.33
C HIS A 146 3.73 4.58 0.35
N SER A 147 3.32 4.57 -0.92
CA SER A 147 3.75 5.56 -1.92
C SER A 147 3.43 7.00 -1.48
N VAL A 148 2.24 7.22 -0.93
CA VAL A 148 1.81 8.54 -0.45
C VAL A 148 2.60 8.97 0.79
N THR A 149 2.77 8.06 1.74
CA THR A 149 3.59 8.29 2.94
C THR A 149 5.05 8.59 2.58
N SER A 150 5.62 7.85 1.62
CA SER A 150 6.99 8.07 1.13
C SER A 150 7.17 9.44 0.48
N GLN A 151 6.20 9.88 -0.34
CA GLN A 151 6.21 11.23 -0.92
C GLN A 151 6.17 12.32 0.16
N PHE A 152 5.40 12.11 1.23
CA PHE A 152 5.35 13.04 2.35
C PHE A 152 6.67 13.11 3.11
N ASP A 153 7.24 11.95 3.43
CA ASP A 153 8.54 11.86 4.09
C ASP A 153 9.64 12.54 3.28
N GLN A 154 9.60 12.44 1.95
CA GLN A 154 10.54 13.16 1.09
C GLN A 154 10.38 14.68 1.22
N LEU A 155 9.15 15.21 1.17
CA LEU A 155 8.91 16.66 1.36
C LEU A 155 9.41 17.14 2.72
N ARG A 156 9.17 16.34 3.75
CA ARG A 156 9.59 16.62 5.11
C ARG A 156 11.11 16.58 5.28
N SER A 157 11.79 15.63 4.63
CA SER A 157 13.27 15.57 4.62
C SER A 157 13.90 16.83 4.02
N ILE A 158 13.30 17.40 2.97
CA ILE A 158 13.76 18.66 2.36
C ILE A 158 13.63 19.81 3.37
N ARG A 159 12.48 19.93 4.05
CA ARG A 159 12.27 20.92 5.12
C ARG A 159 13.33 20.78 6.21
N PHE A 160 13.56 19.57 6.72
CA PHE A 160 14.53 19.35 7.78
C PHE A 160 15.97 19.64 7.34
N GLN A 161 16.32 19.29 6.11
CA GLN A 161 17.64 19.60 5.57
C GLN A 161 17.85 21.12 5.47
N ASP A 162 16.81 21.87 5.08
CA ASP A 162 16.83 23.32 5.02
C ASP A 162 16.92 23.96 6.43
N THR A 163 16.17 23.46 7.42
CA THR A 163 16.26 23.96 8.80
C THR A 163 17.64 23.70 9.41
N ILE A 164 18.20 22.50 9.23
CA ILE A 164 19.55 22.16 9.71
C ILE A 164 20.61 23.02 9.01
N SER A 165 20.51 23.22 7.69
CA SER A 165 21.47 24.03 6.93
C SER A 165 21.46 25.52 7.33
N ARG A 166 20.34 25.99 7.88
CA ARG A 166 20.16 27.36 8.35
C ARG A 166 20.54 27.53 9.84
N ALA A 167 20.24 26.53 10.65
CA ALA A 167 20.60 26.46 12.06
C ALA A 167 22.10 26.20 12.27
N THR A 168 22.77 25.55 11.32
CA THR A 168 24.24 25.45 11.34
C THR A 168 24.82 26.77 10.84
N PRO A 169 25.46 27.59 11.71
CA PRO A 169 26.09 28.80 11.25
C PRO A 169 27.15 28.43 10.24
N ARG A 170 27.00 28.88 8.99
CA ARG A 170 28.08 28.89 8.00
C ARG A 170 29.24 29.60 8.67
N ARG A 171 30.22 28.83 9.16
CA ARG A 171 31.46 29.32 9.73
C ARG A 171 32.23 30.00 8.59
N LYS A 172 31.85 31.24 8.25
CA LYS A 172 32.72 32.16 7.54
C LYS A 172 33.82 32.49 8.53
N LEU A 173 34.83 31.62 8.56
CA LEU A 173 36.11 31.89 9.19
C LEU A 173 36.64 33.17 8.53
N ASN A 174 36.53 34.28 9.27
CA ASN A 174 37.02 35.59 8.87
C ASN A 174 38.50 35.48 8.45
N ARG A 175 38.83 35.75 7.19
CA ARG A 175 40.18 36.20 6.86
C ARG A 175 40.21 37.70 7.09
N ILE A 176 40.38 38.08 8.36
CA ILE A 176 40.91 39.40 8.70
C ILE A 176 42.34 39.43 8.13
N THR A 177 42.47 40.04 6.97
CA THR A 177 43.76 40.30 6.34
C THR A 177 44.45 41.40 7.14
N LYS A 178 45.30 41.00 8.10
CA LYS A 178 46.30 41.91 8.66
C LYS A 178 47.63 41.17 8.83
N SER A 179 48.51 41.32 7.85
CA SER A 179 49.95 41.51 8.08
C SER A 179 50.69 41.97 6.80
N LYS A 180 51.32 43.16 6.94
CA LYS A 180 52.61 43.71 6.42
C LYS A 180 52.93 43.62 4.92
N SER A 181 53.52 44.62 4.26
CA SER A 181 54.62 45.56 4.62
C SER A 181 54.70 46.76 3.65
N GLU A 182 55.64 47.67 3.95
CA GLU A 182 56.14 48.88 3.22
C GLU A 182 55.42 50.20 3.59
N ASP A 183 56.08 51.31 3.95
CA ASP A 183 57.50 51.63 4.16
C ASP A 183 57.60 53.01 4.84
N THR A 184 58.81 53.38 5.33
CA THR A 184 59.32 54.76 5.52
C THR A 184 59.13 55.52 6.87
N SER A 185 60.28 55.75 7.52
CA SER A 185 60.76 57.02 8.11
C SER A 185 60.58 57.39 9.60
N ASN A 186 61.74 57.34 10.27
CA ASN A 186 62.41 58.40 11.04
C ASN A 186 62.10 58.71 12.53
N SER A 187 63.20 58.59 13.29
CA SER A 187 63.75 59.53 14.29
C SER A 187 63.46 59.32 15.79
N ASN A 188 64.50 58.81 16.47
CA ASN A 188 65.13 59.29 17.72
C ASN A 188 64.24 59.76 18.90
N ASN A 189 64.30 59.03 20.02
CA ASN A 189 65.13 59.40 21.19
C ASN A 189 64.83 58.48 22.40
N LEU A 190 65.90 58.07 23.09
CA LEU A 190 65.86 57.54 24.46
C LEU A 190 65.64 58.69 25.45
N VAL A 191 64.64 58.55 26.34
CA VAL A 191 64.67 59.20 27.67
C VAL A 191 64.09 58.22 28.70
N VAL A 192 64.88 58.01 29.76
CA VAL A 192 64.55 57.29 30.99
C VAL A 192 63.74 58.20 31.92
N ARG A 193 62.57 57.77 32.41
CA ARG A 193 62.02 58.12 33.74
C ARG A 193 60.81 57.24 34.11
N GLU A 194 60.91 56.52 35.23
CA GLU A 194 59.82 55.89 36.00
C GLU A 194 59.08 56.92 36.89
N PRO A 195 58.04 56.57 37.66
CA PRO A 195 56.69 56.04 37.36
C PRO A 195 55.60 57.07 37.75
N GLU A 196 54.32 56.67 37.72
CA GLU A 196 53.10 57.33 38.26
C GLU A 196 52.22 58.12 37.27
N ALA A 197 51.07 57.52 36.91
CA ALA A 197 49.74 58.07 37.20
C ALA A 197 48.66 57.11 36.65
N PHE A 198 47.82 56.63 37.55
CA PHE A 198 46.62 55.84 37.31
C PHE A 198 45.69 56.47 36.24
N GLN A 199 45.38 55.70 35.21
CA GLN A 199 44.16 55.81 34.40
C GLN A 199 43.56 54.40 34.27
N PRO A 200 42.68 53.94 35.18
CA PRO A 200 41.98 52.69 35.02
C PRO A 200 40.53 52.95 34.59
N GLU A 201 40.27 53.02 33.29
CA GLU A 201 38.96 52.71 32.70
C GLU A 201 39.13 52.35 31.20
N PRO A 202 38.40 51.35 30.63
CA PRO A 202 37.57 50.33 31.24
C PRO A 202 37.87 48.93 30.61
N LEU A 203 38.93 48.25 31.07
CA LEU A 203 39.20 46.86 30.66
C LEU A 203 38.12 45.88 31.16
N THR A 204 37.49 46.22 32.30
CA THR A 204 36.35 45.49 32.87
C THR A 204 35.15 45.49 31.94
N VAL A 205 34.83 46.61 31.27
CA VAL A 205 33.66 46.70 30.37
C VAL A 205 33.87 45.86 29.10
N GLN A 206 35.11 45.79 28.59
CA GLN A 206 35.41 44.94 27.42
C GLN A 206 35.36 43.43 27.76
N GLN A 207 35.87 43.04 28.93
CA GLN A 207 35.73 41.66 29.41
C GLN A 207 34.27 41.29 29.70
N GLN A 208 33.51 42.21 30.29
CA GLN A 208 32.10 42.00 30.58
C GLN A 208 31.26 41.90 29.30
N LEU A 209 31.62 42.64 28.24
CA LEU A 209 30.99 42.53 26.93
C LEU A 209 31.31 41.21 26.22
N LEU A 210 32.53 40.69 26.37
CA LEU A 210 32.93 39.37 25.85
C LEU A 210 32.24 38.22 26.62
N ASP A 211 32.09 38.36 27.93
CA ASP A 211 31.34 37.42 28.77
C ASP A 211 29.84 37.45 28.43
N ASP A 212 29.26 38.63 28.15
CA ASP A 212 27.88 38.74 27.69
C ASP A 212 27.70 38.16 26.28
N GLU A 213 28.65 38.36 25.36
CA GLU A 213 28.62 37.79 24.01
C GLU A 213 28.74 36.25 24.05
N THR A 214 29.64 35.71 24.88
CA THR A 214 29.76 34.25 25.06
C THR A 214 28.53 33.65 25.72
N ARG A 215 27.92 34.32 26.70
CA ARG A 215 26.63 33.91 27.28
C ARG A 215 25.51 33.95 26.25
N ALA A 216 25.43 35.00 25.43
CA ALA A 216 24.44 35.11 24.36
C ALA A 216 24.60 33.98 23.33
N LEU A 217 25.82 33.69 22.89
CA LEU A 217 26.13 32.58 21.99
C LEU A 217 25.80 31.22 22.61
N GLN A 218 26.05 31.04 23.91
CA GLN A 218 25.73 29.81 24.61
C GLN A 218 24.21 29.59 24.70
N VAL A 219 23.44 30.65 24.95
CA VAL A 219 21.97 30.60 24.93
C VAL A 219 21.45 30.30 23.53
N GLU A 220 22.02 30.93 22.49
CA GLU A 220 21.65 30.65 21.09
C GLU A 220 21.96 29.20 20.70
N LEU A 221 23.15 28.71 21.02
CA LEU A 221 23.55 27.32 20.75
C LEU A 221 22.67 26.32 21.50
N THR A 222 22.31 26.60 22.75
CA THR A 222 21.42 25.73 23.53
C THR A 222 20.02 25.72 22.90
N GLY A 223 19.49 26.87 22.51
CA GLY A 223 18.20 26.97 21.82
C GLY A 223 18.20 26.29 20.45
N LEU A 224 19.31 26.36 19.70
CA LEU A 224 19.48 25.63 18.44
C LEU A 224 19.54 24.12 18.66
N LEU A 225 20.21 23.67 19.72
CA LEU A 225 20.32 22.25 20.05
C LEU A 225 18.94 21.67 20.43
N ASP A 226 18.19 22.37 21.29
CA ASP A 226 16.82 21.99 21.65
C ASP A 226 15.92 21.90 20.42
N ALA A 227 15.99 22.89 19.52
CA ALA A 227 15.24 22.88 18.26
C ALA A 227 15.64 21.70 17.36
N VAL A 228 16.93 21.42 17.23
CA VAL A 228 17.42 20.27 16.43
C VAL A 228 16.94 18.95 17.04
N GLN A 229 17.01 18.78 18.36
CA GLN A 229 16.57 17.57 19.04
C GLN A 229 15.05 17.35 18.90
N GLU A 230 14.24 18.41 19.01
CA GLU A 230 12.81 18.32 18.75
C GLU A 230 12.52 17.93 17.28
N THR A 231 13.27 18.50 16.32
CA THR A 231 13.10 18.13 14.91
C THR A 231 13.55 16.70 14.60
N GLU A 232 14.62 16.22 15.24
CA GLU A 232 15.12 14.85 15.09
C GLU A 232 14.10 13.83 15.59
N THR A 233 13.55 14.03 16.79
CA THR A 233 12.53 13.14 17.36
C THR A 233 11.28 13.04 16.46
N LYS A 234 10.75 14.18 16.01
CA LYS A 234 9.62 14.21 15.04
C LYS A 234 9.97 13.49 13.74
N MET A 235 11.20 13.63 13.23
CA MET A 235 11.65 12.93 12.02
C MET A 235 11.65 11.41 12.21
N VAL A 236 12.22 10.93 13.32
CA VAL A 236 12.40 9.51 13.62
C VAL A 236 11.07 8.77 13.74
N GLU A 237 10.07 9.32 14.42
CA GLU A 237 8.78 8.64 14.65
C GLU A 237 8.07 8.27 13.34
N MET A 238 8.00 9.21 12.40
CA MET A 238 7.31 8.98 11.14
C MET A 238 8.15 8.17 10.15
N SER A 239 9.48 8.31 10.18
CA SER A 239 10.36 7.42 9.42
C SER A 239 10.27 5.97 9.92
N ALA A 240 10.07 5.76 11.23
CA ALA A 240 9.78 4.45 11.79
C ALA A 240 8.43 3.91 11.29
N LEU A 241 7.39 4.75 11.24
CA LEU A 241 6.08 4.39 10.67
C LEU A 241 6.21 3.96 9.20
N ASN A 242 6.88 4.75 8.38
CA ASN A 242 7.08 4.46 6.96
C ASN A 242 7.91 3.18 6.74
N HIS A 243 8.92 2.95 7.60
CA HIS A 243 9.69 1.71 7.60
C HIS A 243 8.82 0.49 7.95
N LEU A 244 7.97 0.59 8.98
CA LEU A 244 7.01 -0.46 9.34
C LEU A 244 6.02 -0.76 8.20
N MET A 245 5.58 0.26 7.45
CA MET A 245 4.73 0.03 6.27
C MET A 245 5.49 -0.69 5.16
N SER A 246 6.74 -0.30 4.92
CA SER A 246 7.60 -0.95 3.92
C SER A 246 7.77 -2.45 4.22
N THR A 247 7.99 -2.80 5.49
CA THR A 247 8.13 -4.21 5.90
C THR A 247 6.82 -4.98 5.78
N HIS A 248 5.69 -4.35 6.11
CA HIS A 248 4.38 -4.98 5.97
C HIS A 248 3.98 -5.20 4.50
N VAL A 249 4.26 -4.25 3.60
CA VAL A 249 4.08 -4.39 2.15
C VAL A 249 4.92 -5.54 1.60
N LEU A 250 6.20 -5.62 2.00
CA LEU A 250 7.10 -6.70 1.58
C LEU A 250 6.59 -8.07 2.07
N HIS A 251 6.18 -8.16 3.33
CA HIS A 251 5.64 -9.39 3.89
C HIS A 251 4.36 -9.85 3.17
N GLN A 252 3.45 -8.92 2.85
CA GLN A 252 2.23 -9.22 2.09
C GLN A 252 2.55 -9.72 0.67
N ALA A 253 3.52 -9.11 -0.01
CA ALA A 253 3.91 -9.55 -1.35
C ALA A 253 4.37 -11.03 -1.35
N GLN A 254 5.18 -11.41 -0.36
CA GLN A 254 5.62 -12.81 -0.19
C GLN A 254 4.45 -13.76 0.12
N GLN A 255 3.49 -13.34 0.96
CA GLN A 255 2.29 -14.14 1.24
C GLN A 255 1.44 -14.39 -0.01
N ILE A 256 1.34 -13.39 -0.90
CA ILE A 256 0.57 -13.50 -2.14
C ILE A 256 1.21 -14.47 -3.13
N GLU A 257 2.54 -14.51 -3.22
CA GLU A 257 3.22 -15.50 -4.08
C GLU A 257 2.86 -16.93 -3.66
N GLN A 258 2.90 -17.23 -2.36
CA GLN A 258 2.53 -18.54 -1.84
C GLN A 258 1.05 -18.88 -2.12
N LEU A 259 0.16 -17.90 -1.94
CA LEU A 259 -1.26 -18.08 -2.22
C LEU A 259 -1.54 -18.23 -3.72
N TYR A 260 -0.77 -17.56 -4.57
CA TYR A 260 -0.88 -17.69 -6.02
C TYR A 260 -0.53 -19.11 -6.47
N ASP A 261 0.58 -19.67 -5.97
CA ASP A 261 0.95 -21.06 -6.27
C ASP A 261 -0.14 -22.04 -5.85
N GLN A 262 -0.72 -21.85 -4.66
CA GLN A 262 -1.83 -22.66 -4.16
C GLN A 262 -3.11 -22.51 -5.02
N ALA A 263 -3.43 -21.30 -5.48
CA ALA A 263 -4.59 -21.04 -6.33
C ALA A 263 -4.43 -21.67 -7.72
N VAL A 264 -3.22 -21.61 -8.29
CA VAL A 264 -2.89 -22.27 -9.56
C VAL A 264 -3.00 -23.79 -9.42
N GLU A 265 -2.47 -24.37 -8.34
CA GLU A 265 -2.57 -25.80 -8.07
C GLU A 265 -4.03 -26.24 -7.88
N ALA A 266 -4.83 -25.48 -7.12
CA ALA A 266 -6.24 -25.73 -6.93
C ALA A 266 -7.00 -25.72 -8.27
N THR A 267 -6.75 -24.70 -9.11
CA THR A 267 -7.34 -24.59 -10.44
C THR A 267 -6.94 -25.77 -11.33
N HIS A 268 -5.67 -26.18 -11.27
CA HIS A 268 -5.16 -27.34 -12.01
C HIS A 268 -5.87 -28.64 -11.56
N ASN A 269 -6.01 -28.85 -10.25
CA ASN A 269 -6.66 -30.03 -9.69
C ASN A 269 -8.16 -30.10 -10.04
N VAL A 270 -8.88 -28.97 -10.03
CA VAL A 270 -10.28 -28.91 -10.47
C VAL A 270 -10.40 -29.24 -11.96
N ASN A 271 -9.50 -28.72 -12.80
CA ASN A 271 -9.50 -29.03 -14.22
C ASN A 271 -9.22 -30.52 -14.49
N LEU A 272 -8.24 -31.10 -13.78
CA LEU A 272 -7.94 -32.52 -13.84
C LEU A 272 -9.16 -33.36 -13.40
N GLY A 273 -9.78 -32.98 -12.28
CA GLY A 273 -10.99 -33.62 -11.75
C GLY A 273 -12.15 -33.59 -12.74
N ASN A 274 -12.39 -32.45 -13.41
CA ASN A 274 -13.41 -32.33 -14.44
C ASN A 274 -13.14 -33.23 -15.65
N LYS A 275 -11.87 -33.37 -16.04
CA LYS A 275 -11.45 -34.29 -17.10
C LYS A 275 -11.71 -35.75 -16.73
N GLU A 276 -11.39 -36.14 -15.50
CA GLU A 276 -11.66 -37.50 -15.01
C GLU A 276 -13.17 -37.77 -14.86
N LEU A 277 -13.96 -36.80 -14.39
CA LEU A 277 -15.42 -36.86 -14.37
C LEU A 277 -16.00 -37.06 -15.78
N SER A 278 -15.53 -36.30 -16.76
CA SER A 278 -15.96 -36.43 -18.14
C SER A 278 -15.65 -37.83 -18.70
N LYS A 279 -14.44 -38.34 -18.45
CA LYS A 279 -14.06 -39.72 -18.81
C LYS A 279 -14.94 -40.77 -18.12
N ALA A 280 -15.25 -40.58 -16.84
CA ALA A 280 -16.10 -41.50 -16.08
C ALA A 280 -17.53 -41.54 -16.64
N ILE A 281 -18.09 -40.38 -17.00
CA ILE A 281 -19.41 -40.28 -17.66
C ILE A 281 -19.36 -41.00 -19.02
N GLN A 282 -18.34 -40.76 -19.84
CA GLN A 282 -18.19 -41.42 -21.15
C GLN A 282 -18.08 -42.94 -21.00
N ARG A 283 -17.31 -43.42 -20.03
CA ARG A 283 -17.16 -44.85 -19.75
C ARG A 283 -18.45 -45.49 -19.26
N ASN A 284 -19.24 -44.79 -18.44
CA ASN A 284 -20.55 -45.26 -18.00
C ASN A 284 -21.54 -45.41 -19.17
N THR A 285 -21.61 -44.42 -20.07
CA THR A 285 -22.45 -44.49 -21.27
C THR A 285 -22.03 -45.65 -22.18
N SER A 286 -20.72 -45.84 -22.40
CA SER A 286 -20.20 -46.94 -23.22
C SER A 286 -20.52 -48.31 -22.62
N SER A 287 -20.40 -48.47 -21.29
CA SER A 287 -20.73 -49.72 -20.59
C SER A 287 -22.21 -50.07 -20.75
N ARG A 288 -23.10 -49.08 -20.60
CA ARG A 288 -24.54 -49.28 -20.77
C ARG A 288 -24.89 -49.75 -22.19
N THR A 289 -24.28 -49.17 -23.22
CA THR A 289 -24.51 -49.59 -24.62
C THR A 289 -24.01 -51.01 -24.86
N PHE A 290 -22.85 -51.39 -24.31
CA PHE A 290 -22.31 -52.75 -24.44
C PHE A 290 -23.22 -53.79 -23.78
N LEU A 291 -23.75 -53.50 -22.58
CA LEU A 291 -24.65 -54.40 -21.87
C LEU A 291 -25.96 -54.64 -22.65
N VAL A 292 -26.55 -53.58 -23.23
CA VAL A 292 -27.75 -53.70 -24.06
C VAL A 292 -27.48 -54.53 -25.32
N LEU A 293 -26.35 -54.33 -25.99
CA LEU A 293 -25.96 -55.12 -27.16
C LEU A 293 -25.75 -56.60 -26.80
N PHE A 294 -25.08 -56.87 -25.68
CA PHE A 294 -24.88 -58.23 -25.18
C PHE A 294 -26.21 -58.96 -24.90
N LEU A 295 -27.15 -58.29 -24.21
CA LEU A 295 -28.47 -58.85 -23.97
C LEU A 295 -29.24 -59.11 -25.27
N PHE A 296 -29.16 -58.19 -26.23
CA PHE A 296 -29.77 -58.36 -27.55
C PHE A 296 -29.23 -59.63 -28.24
N VAL A 297 -27.91 -59.76 -28.37
CA VAL A 297 -27.27 -60.94 -28.99
C VAL A 297 -27.64 -62.24 -28.26
N LEU A 298 -27.67 -62.22 -26.94
CA LEU A 298 -28.06 -63.38 -26.12
C LEU A 298 -29.52 -63.80 -26.40
N THR A 299 -30.45 -62.85 -26.44
CA THR A 299 -31.87 -63.15 -26.72
C THR A 299 -32.09 -63.76 -28.10
N PHE A 300 -31.43 -63.23 -29.14
CA PHE A 300 -31.49 -63.81 -30.49
C PHE A 300 -30.83 -65.20 -30.56
N SER A 301 -29.75 -65.42 -29.83
CA SER A 301 -29.09 -66.72 -29.78
C SER A 301 -29.99 -67.79 -29.16
N ILE A 302 -30.71 -67.45 -28.08
CA ILE A 302 -31.69 -68.35 -27.45
C ILE A 302 -32.85 -68.64 -28.40
N LEU A 303 -33.39 -67.62 -29.07
CA LEU A 303 -34.51 -67.78 -30.01
C LEU A 303 -34.12 -68.63 -31.23
N PHE A 304 -32.89 -68.51 -31.72
CA PHE A 304 -32.37 -69.37 -32.79
C PHE A 304 -32.21 -70.83 -32.33
N LEU A 305 -31.75 -71.04 -31.10
CA LEU A 305 -31.61 -72.37 -30.50
C LEU A 305 -32.97 -73.05 -30.31
N ASP A 306 -33.98 -72.29 -29.89
CA ASP A 306 -35.37 -72.75 -29.77
C ASP A 306 -35.99 -73.09 -31.13
N TRP A 307 -35.70 -72.29 -32.16
CA TRP A 307 -36.17 -72.56 -33.53
C TRP A 307 -35.51 -73.79 -34.18
N TYR A 308 -34.27 -74.10 -33.80
CA TYR A 308 -33.52 -75.24 -34.35
C TYR A 308 -33.80 -76.55 -33.60
N SER A 309 -34.28 -76.48 -32.35
CA SER A 309 -34.72 -77.63 -31.55
C SER A 309 -36.04 -78.22 -32.04
#